data_AF-A0A4R6G0E4-F1
#
_entry.id   AF-A0A4R6G0E4-F1
#
_cell.length_a   1.000
_cell.length_b   1.000
_cell.length_c   1.000
_cell.angle_alpha   90.00
_cell.angle_beta   90.00
_cell.angle_gamma   90.00
#
_symmetry.space_group_name_H-M   'P 1'
#
loop_
_entity.id
_entity.type
_entity.pdbx_description
1 polymer ?
#
loop_
_entity_poly.entity_id
_entity_poly.type
_entity_poly.pdbx_seq_one_letter_code
_entity_poly.pdbx_strand_id
1 'polypeptide(L)'
;MIFQAIVAVFFASWFALTLYKNLPAAWRRLPLLNAVSGSWLVPSWAFFAPTPGTKRYHLIYRDYGVDEVSKWKNVEFSSSPGLRRAIWNPEKTVNKALVDLANEMNTIVASLAEEDRSAPPDRIQLSTPYLTLLAFVSSIPRLHLAVATQFALGQTGEEESTVLLISAVHRLSPAEERAQ
;
A
#
# COMPACT_ATOMS: atom_id res chain seq x y z
N MET A 1 4.61 14.83 -44.07
CA MET A 1 3.99 15.90 -43.27
C MET A 1 2.88 15.38 -42.36
N ILE A 2 1.80 14.77 -42.87
CA ILE A 2 0.68 14.26 -42.02
C ILE A 2 1.15 13.30 -40.91
N PHE A 3 1.99 12.31 -41.26
CA PHE A 3 2.55 11.37 -40.28
C PHE A 3 3.34 12.06 -39.16
N GLN A 4 4.19 13.03 -39.51
CA GLN A 4 4.97 13.80 -38.53
C GLN A 4 4.08 14.60 -37.59
N ALA A 5 3.01 15.19 -38.11
CA ALA A 5 2.04 15.93 -37.30
C ALA A 5 1.32 15.00 -36.31
N ILE A 6 0.92 13.80 -36.73
CA ILE A 6 0.28 12.80 -35.86
C ILE A 6 1.23 12.38 -34.73
N VAL A 7 2.49 12.06 -35.07
CA VAL A 7 3.50 11.67 -34.09
C VAL A 7 3.77 12.81 -33.10
N ALA A 8 3.88 14.04 -33.59
CA ALA A 8 4.11 15.22 -32.75
C ALA A 8 2.96 15.46 -31.77
N VAL A 9 1.70 15.39 -32.25
CA VAL A 9 0.51 15.53 -31.39
C VAL A 9 0.48 14.44 -30.33
N PHE A 10 0.73 13.18 -30.71
CA PHE A 10 0.75 12.06 -29.77
C PHE A 10 1.77 12.28 -28.63
N PHE A 11 3.02 12.61 -28.96
CA PHE A 11 4.05 12.85 -27.95
C PHE A 11 3.81 14.12 -27.13
N ALA A 12 3.28 15.19 -27.74
CA ALA A 12 2.93 16.41 -27.03
C ALA A 12 1.81 16.14 -26.01
N SER A 13 0.78 15.39 -26.39
CA SER A 13 -0.31 14.98 -25.49
C SER A 13 0.20 14.07 -24.38
N TRP A 14 1.04 13.08 -24.68
CA TRP A 14 1.68 12.22 -23.69
C TRP A 14 2.50 13.03 -22.68
N PHE A 15 3.31 13.97 -23.17
CA PHE A 15 4.16 14.82 -22.34
C PHE A 15 3.32 15.75 -21.45
N ALA A 16 2.28 16.39 -22.00
CA ALA A 16 1.36 17.21 -21.24
C ALA A 16 0.64 16.41 -20.14
N LEU A 17 0.23 15.17 -20.43
CA LEU A 17 -0.36 14.27 -19.45
C LEU A 17 0.64 13.90 -18.34
N THR A 18 1.90 13.69 -18.70
CA THR A 18 2.99 13.41 -17.76
C THR A 18 3.25 14.60 -16.85
N LEU A 19 3.32 15.82 -17.39
CA LEU A 19 3.46 17.04 -16.60
C LEU A 19 2.28 17.21 -15.64
N TYR A 20 1.05 17.08 -16.12
CA TYR A 20 -0.14 17.23 -15.30
C TYR A 20 -0.18 16.24 -14.13
N LYS A 21 0.22 14.97 -14.35
CA LYS A 21 0.32 13.95 -13.30
C LYS A 21 1.35 14.32 -12.22
N ASN A 22 2.45 14.97 -12.59
CA ASN A 22 3.53 15.33 -11.68
C ASN A 22 3.33 16.69 -10.99
N LEU A 23 2.24 17.41 -11.28
CA LEU A 23 1.89 18.62 -10.55
C LEU A 23 1.41 18.33 -9.12
N PRO A 24 1.62 19.26 -8.17
CA PRO A 24 1.10 19.14 -6.81
C PRO A 24 -0.39 18.84 -6.78
N ALA A 25 -0.84 18.02 -5.83
CA ALA A 25 -2.25 17.60 -5.73
C ALA A 25 -3.24 18.79 -5.71
N ALA A 26 -2.86 19.91 -5.08
CA ALA A 26 -3.66 21.14 -5.04
C ALA A 26 -3.96 21.76 -6.42
N TRP A 27 -3.17 21.41 -7.45
CA TRP A 27 -3.27 21.95 -8.81
C TRP A 27 -3.99 20.98 -9.76
N ARG A 28 -4.21 19.73 -9.34
CA ARG A 28 -4.87 18.67 -10.14
C ARG A 28 -6.39 18.74 -10.00
N ARG A 29 -7.01 19.68 -10.71
CA ARG A 29 -8.47 19.95 -10.65
C ARG A 29 -9.34 19.17 -11.64
N LEU A 30 -8.73 18.46 -12.59
CA LEU A 30 -9.45 17.73 -13.65
C LEU A 30 -9.62 16.24 -13.28
N PRO A 31 -10.85 15.78 -12.94
CA PRO A 31 -11.08 14.42 -12.44
C PRO A 31 -10.88 13.34 -13.52
N LEU A 32 -11.18 13.63 -14.78
CA LEU A 32 -10.99 12.71 -15.90
C LEU A 32 -9.51 12.34 -16.12
N LEU A 33 -8.61 13.33 -15.95
CA LEU A 33 -7.17 13.10 -16.07
C LEU A 33 -6.59 12.35 -14.86
N ASN A 34 -7.22 12.45 -13.69
CA ASN A 34 -6.83 11.68 -12.51
C ASN A 34 -7.09 10.18 -12.70
N ALA A 35 -8.19 9.80 -13.39
CA ALA A 35 -8.48 8.41 -13.70
C ALA A 35 -7.41 7.78 -14.63
N VAL A 36 -6.96 8.52 -15.64
CA VAL A 36 -5.92 8.06 -16.58
C VAL A 36 -4.51 8.08 -15.96
N SER A 37 -4.28 8.95 -14.97
CA SER A 37 -3.00 9.09 -14.28
C SER A 37 -2.59 7.84 -13.49
N GLY A 38 -3.52 6.95 -13.15
CA GLY A 38 -3.25 5.64 -12.54
C GLY A 38 -2.68 4.59 -13.49
N SER A 39 -2.66 4.86 -14.81
CA SER A 39 -2.13 3.92 -15.80
C SER A 39 -0.59 3.83 -15.77
N TRP A 40 -0.08 2.64 -16.10
CA TRP A 40 1.36 2.35 -16.17
C TRP A 40 2.09 3.14 -17.26
N LEU A 41 1.34 3.72 -18.20
CA LEU A 41 1.87 4.43 -19.38
C LEU A 41 2.44 5.80 -19.05
N VAL A 42 2.02 6.43 -17.94
CA VAL A 42 2.49 7.78 -17.59
C VAL A 42 3.55 7.69 -16.49
N PRO A 43 4.83 8.01 -16.78
CA PRO A 43 5.89 7.91 -15.78
C PRO A 43 5.71 8.93 -14.66
N SER A 44 6.03 8.54 -13.42
CA SER A 44 6.08 9.45 -12.26
C SER A 44 7.51 9.92 -12.02
N TRP A 45 7.72 11.23 -11.88
CA TRP A 45 9.00 11.86 -11.55
C TRP A 45 9.30 11.88 -10.05
N ALA A 46 8.46 11.23 -9.23
CA ALA A 46 8.67 11.07 -7.78
C ALA A 46 10.01 10.39 -7.41
N PHE A 47 10.74 9.83 -8.38
CA PHE A 47 12.09 9.31 -8.19
C PHE A 47 13.13 10.38 -7.83
N PHE A 48 12.88 11.66 -8.19
CA PHE A 48 13.74 12.81 -7.86
C PHE A 48 13.09 13.77 -6.86
N ALA A 49 12.09 13.32 -6.10
CA ALA A 49 11.48 14.14 -5.06
C ALA A 49 12.53 14.51 -3.99
N PRO A 50 12.47 15.73 -3.41
CA PRO A 50 13.46 16.24 -2.44
C PRO A 50 13.67 15.31 -1.23
N THR A 51 12.64 14.56 -0.86
CA THR A 51 12.69 13.47 0.11
C THR A 51 12.42 12.15 -0.63
N PRO A 52 13.46 11.46 -1.12
CA PRO A 52 13.29 10.10 -1.62
C PRO A 52 12.65 9.23 -0.53
N GLY A 53 11.87 8.22 -0.91
CA GLY A 53 11.21 7.31 0.03
C GLY A 53 12.21 6.47 0.82
N THR A 54 12.85 7.06 1.83
CA THR A 54 13.84 6.42 2.72
C THR A 54 13.18 5.55 3.79
N LYS A 55 11.89 5.77 4.02
CA LYS A 55 11.09 5.03 5.00
C LYS A 55 10.78 3.63 4.48
N ARG A 56 11.18 2.61 5.24
CA ARG A 56 10.79 1.22 4.98
C ARG A 56 9.61 0.87 5.85
N TYR A 57 8.52 0.44 5.22
CA TYR A 57 7.35 -0.05 5.93
C TYR A 57 7.45 -1.55 6.16
N HIS A 58 7.07 -1.98 7.35
CA HIS A 58 7.08 -3.37 7.77
C HIS A 58 5.68 -3.76 8.21
N LEU A 59 5.13 -4.80 7.57
CA LEU A 59 3.89 -5.41 8.02
C LEU A 59 4.21 -6.68 8.79
N ILE A 60 3.83 -6.70 10.06
CA ILE A 60 3.97 -7.87 10.93
C ILE A 60 2.59 -8.34 11.38
N TYR A 61 2.46 -9.63 11.63
CA TYR A 61 1.24 -10.20 12.18
C TYR A 61 1.53 -11.23 13.25
N ARG A 62 0.55 -11.47 14.10
CA ARG A 62 0.53 -12.59 15.04
C ARG A 62 -0.86 -13.20 15.05
N ASP A 63 -0.89 -14.48 15.33
CA ASP A 63 -2.09 -15.28 15.39
C ASP A 63 -2.38 -15.69 16.83
N TYR A 64 -3.66 -15.84 17.13
CA TYR A 64 -4.18 -16.31 18.40
C TYR A 64 -4.80 -17.69 18.15
N GLY A 65 -4.17 -18.73 18.68
CA GLY A 65 -4.74 -20.07 18.76
C GLY A 65 -5.69 -20.20 19.93
N VAL A 66 -6.13 -21.44 20.19
CA VAL A 66 -7.00 -21.74 21.34
C VAL A 66 -6.26 -21.54 22.67
N ASP A 67 -5.00 -22.00 22.73
CA ASP A 67 -4.20 -22.02 23.98
C ASP A 67 -2.91 -21.20 23.91
N GLU A 68 -2.52 -20.72 22.72
CA GLU A 68 -1.26 -20.02 22.52
C GLU A 68 -1.38 -18.81 21.60
N VAL A 69 -0.54 -17.81 21.85
CA VAL A 69 -0.38 -16.63 20.98
C VAL A 69 0.96 -16.73 20.28
N SER A 70 0.95 -16.65 18.95
CA SER A 70 2.17 -16.71 18.18
C SER A 70 3.06 -15.49 18.44
N LYS A 71 4.37 -15.65 18.29
CA LYS A 71 5.27 -14.50 18.16
C LYS A 71 4.89 -13.68 16.92
N TRP A 72 5.28 -12.40 16.92
CA TRP A 72 5.17 -11.55 15.73
C TRP A 72 6.01 -12.14 14.59
N LYS A 73 5.39 -12.25 13.42
CA LYS A 73 5.99 -12.75 12.18
C LYS A 73 5.96 -11.64 11.14
N ASN A 74 7.05 -11.52 10.37
CA ASN A 74 7.08 -10.62 9.23
C ASN A 74 6.24 -11.20 8.09
N VAL A 75 5.52 -10.34 7.39
CA VAL A 75 4.96 -10.71 6.10
C VAL A 75 6.08 -10.69 5.07
N GLU A 76 6.46 -11.88 4.61
CA GLU A 76 7.44 -12.03 3.54
C GLU A 76 6.74 -11.89 2.19
N PHE A 77 7.14 -10.88 1.43
CA PHE A 77 6.77 -10.80 0.02
C PHE A 77 7.71 -11.73 -0.73
N SER A 78 7.18 -12.84 -1.26
CA SER A 78 7.97 -13.75 -2.09
C SER A 78 8.66 -12.96 -3.19
N SER A 79 9.96 -13.15 -3.34
CA SER A 79 10.71 -12.63 -4.48
C SER A 79 11.05 -13.79 -5.40
N SER A 80 10.41 -13.88 -6.56
CA SER A 80 10.78 -14.89 -7.57
C SER A 80 12.14 -14.53 -8.17
N PRO A 81 13.16 -15.41 -8.10
CA PRO A 81 14.42 -15.20 -8.81
C PRO A 81 14.22 -15.43 -10.31
N GLY A 82 14.79 -14.55 -11.16
CA GLY A 82 14.89 -14.82 -12.61
C GLY A 82 14.95 -13.60 -13.53
N LEU A 83 15.52 -13.80 -14.72
CA LEU A 83 15.62 -12.81 -15.81
C LEU A 83 14.27 -12.24 -16.28
N ARG A 84 13.17 -12.99 -16.07
CA ARG A 84 11.80 -12.51 -16.32
C ARG A 84 11.47 -11.24 -15.53
N ARG A 85 12.10 -11.03 -14.37
CA ARG A 85 11.96 -9.84 -13.51
C ARG A 85 12.47 -8.54 -14.16
N ALA A 86 13.46 -8.63 -15.05
CA ALA A 86 13.99 -7.46 -15.76
C ALA A 86 12.95 -6.90 -16.75
N ILE A 87 12.12 -7.78 -17.31
CA ILE A 87 11.08 -7.44 -18.29
C ILE A 87 9.75 -7.15 -17.58
N TRP A 88 9.40 -7.93 -16.55
CA TRP A 88 8.14 -7.82 -15.82
C TRP A 88 8.31 -8.25 -14.36
N ASN A 89 8.06 -7.33 -13.42
CA ASN A 89 8.16 -7.59 -11.99
C ASN A 89 6.84 -7.30 -11.27
N PRO A 90 5.89 -8.25 -11.26
CA PRO A 90 4.59 -8.07 -10.62
C PRO A 90 4.70 -7.94 -9.10
N GLU A 91 5.73 -8.52 -8.48
CA GLU A 91 5.98 -8.45 -7.03
C GLU A 91 6.45 -7.05 -6.59
N LYS A 92 7.05 -6.25 -7.48
CA LYS A 92 7.28 -4.82 -7.23
C LYS A 92 5.97 -4.07 -7.01
N THR A 93 4.89 -4.47 -7.70
CA THR A 93 3.57 -3.87 -7.53
C THR A 93 2.98 -4.18 -6.16
N VAL A 94 3.21 -5.38 -5.61
CA VAL A 94 2.74 -5.75 -4.26
C VAL A 94 3.47 -4.97 -3.17
N ASN A 95 4.80 -4.88 -3.27
CA ASN A 95 5.60 -4.08 -2.34
C ASN A 95 5.22 -2.59 -2.41
N LYS A 96 5.01 -2.07 -3.63
CA LYS A 96 4.54 -0.70 -3.81
C LYS A 96 3.14 -0.50 -3.23
N ALA A 97 2.22 -1.44 -3.43
CA ALA A 97 0.88 -1.37 -2.85
C ALA A 97 0.94 -1.32 -1.32
N LEU A 98 1.80 -2.10 -0.66
CA LEU A 98 2.00 -1.99 0.78
C LEU A 98 2.47 -0.58 1.19
N VAL A 99 3.46 -0.03 0.49
CA VAL A 99 3.98 1.32 0.76
C VAL A 99 2.88 2.37 0.57
N ASP A 100 2.08 2.25 -0.48
CA ASP A 100 0.96 3.16 -0.76
C ASP A 100 -0.10 3.08 0.34
N LEU A 101 -0.50 1.86 0.75
CA LEU A 101 -1.45 1.63 1.85
C LEU A 101 -0.91 2.15 3.19
N ALA A 102 0.39 1.97 3.45
CA ALA A 102 1.04 2.43 4.67
C ALA A 102 1.10 3.97 4.74
N ASN A 103 1.40 4.62 3.62
CA ASN A 103 1.37 6.08 3.52
C ASN A 103 -0.05 6.62 3.74
N GLU A 104 -1.06 6.02 3.10
CA GLU A 104 -2.46 6.41 3.28
C GLU A 104 -2.90 6.23 4.74
N MET A 105 -2.54 5.10 5.36
CA MET A 105 -2.80 4.86 6.78
C MET A 105 -2.15 5.91 7.67
N ASN A 106 -0.88 6.25 7.41
CA ASN A 106 -0.17 7.27 8.17
C ASN A 106 -0.83 8.66 8.03
N THR A 107 -1.33 9.01 6.85
CA THR A 107 -2.09 10.24 6.64
C THR A 107 -3.40 10.23 7.45
N ILE A 108 -4.14 9.13 7.45
CA ILE A 108 -5.39 8.98 8.23
C ILE A 108 -5.10 9.09 9.73
N VAL A 109 -4.06 8.40 10.22
CA VAL A 109 -3.66 8.44 11.64
C VAL A 109 -3.24 9.86 12.03
N ALA A 110 -2.45 10.54 11.19
CA ALA A 110 -2.04 11.92 11.44
C ALA A 110 -3.23 12.89 11.46
N SER A 111 -4.18 12.78 10.52
CA SER A 111 -5.37 13.65 10.51
C SER A 111 -6.26 13.44 11.73
N LEU A 112 -6.41 12.20 12.19
CA LEU A 112 -7.21 11.89 13.38
C LEU A 112 -6.52 12.38 14.67
N ALA A 113 -5.20 12.36 14.72
CA ALA A 113 -4.43 12.91 15.84
C ALA A 113 -4.58 14.43 15.98
N GLU A 114 -4.80 15.14 14.87
CA GLU A 114 -5.05 16.59 14.85
C GLU A 114 -6.50 16.96 15.18
N GLU A 115 -7.49 16.19 14.72
CA GLU A 115 -8.91 16.54 14.88
C GLU A 115 -9.49 16.23 16.26
N ASP A 116 -9.11 15.13 16.94
CA ASP A 116 -9.55 14.84 18.31
C ASP A 116 -8.79 13.62 18.89
N ARG A 117 -8.11 13.76 20.03
CA ARG A 117 -7.54 12.61 20.78
C ARG A 117 -8.60 11.62 21.27
N SER A 118 -9.87 12.00 21.21
CA SER A 118 -11.04 11.26 21.66
C SER A 118 -11.77 10.53 20.51
N ALA A 119 -11.30 10.68 19.26
CA ALA A 119 -11.91 10.03 18.11
C ALA A 119 -11.95 8.50 18.30
N PRO A 120 -13.10 7.84 18.06
CA PRO A 120 -13.22 6.40 18.26
C PRO A 120 -12.22 5.64 17.39
N PRO A 121 -11.51 4.63 17.93
CA PRO A 121 -10.59 3.79 17.16
C PRO A 121 -11.28 3.09 15.96
N ASP A 122 -12.60 3.02 15.97
CA ASP A 122 -13.46 2.41 14.95
C ASP A 122 -13.35 3.09 13.58
N ARG A 123 -13.07 4.40 13.52
CA ARG A 123 -12.93 5.13 12.24
C ARG A 123 -11.74 4.62 11.41
N ILE A 124 -10.65 4.25 12.06
CA ILE A 124 -9.47 3.68 11.40
C ILE A 124 -9.82 2.29 10.87
N GLN A 125 -10.58 1.49 11.63
CA GLN A 125 -10.92 0.11 11.27
C GLN A 125 -11.79 0.01 10.01
N LEU A 126 -12.62 1.01 9.75
CA LEU A 126 -13.48 1.09 8.57
C LEU A 126 -12.80 1.71 7.35
N SER A 127 -11.55 2.16 7.48
CA SER A 127 -10.82 2.73 6.35
C SER A 127 -10.42 1.67 5.33
N THR A 128 -10.44 2.04 4.04
CA THR A 128 -9.99 1.18 2.94
C THR A 128 -8.60 0.57 3.18
N PRO A 129 -7.56 1.34 3.59
CA PRO A 129 -6.25 0.75 3.82
C PRO A 129 -6.24 -0.24 4.97
N TYR A 130 -7.04 -0.03 6.02
CA TYR A 130 -7.13 -0.98 7.14
C TYR A 130 -7.75 -2.30 6.70
N LEU A 131 -8.91 -2.25 6.05
CA LEU A 131 -9.63 -3.44 5.60
C LEU A 131 -8.82 -4.21 4.55
N THR A 132 -8.10 -3.50 3.68
CA THR A 132 -7.22 -4.13 2.68
C THR A 132 -6.06 -4.87 3.34
N LEU A 133 -5.38 -4.26 4.32
CA LEU A 133 -4.32 -4.91 5.08
C LEU A 133 -4.85 -6.09 5.90
N LEU A 134 -6.03 -5.94 6.52
CA LEU A 134 -6.67 -7.00 7.27
C LEU A 134 -7.04 -8.19 6.37
N ALA A 135 -7.65 -7.94 5.22
CA ALA A 135 -8.00 -8.97 4.25
C ALA A 135 -6.75 -9.70 3.76
N PHE A 136 -5.68 -8.95 3.46
CA PHE A 136 -4.40 -9.52 3.04
C PHE A 136 -3.77 -10.41 4.13
N VAL A 137 -3.64 -9.93 5.37
CA VAL A 137 -3.12 -10.72 6.50
C VAL A 137 -4.01 -11.92 6.81
N SER A 138 -5.32 -11.77 6.66
CA SER A 138 -6.27 -12.87 6.83
C SER A 138 -6.09 -13.94 5.76
N SER A 139 -5.71 -13.57 4.53
CA SER A 139 -5.49 -14.50 3.41
C SER A 139 -4.21 -15.33 3.52
N ILE A 140 -3.26 -14.95 4.38
CA ILE A 140 -1.99 -15.67 4.53
C ILE A 140 -2.25 -17.13 4.97
N PRO A 141 -1.71 -18.14 4.26
CA PRO A 141 -1.82 -19.53 4.66
C PRO A 141 -1.19 -19.78 6.03
N ARG A 142 -1.90 -20.50 6.90
CA ARG A 142 -1.46 -20.79 8.28
C ARG A 142 -1.27 -22.29 8.45
N LEU A 143 -0.15 -22.66 9.07
CA LEU A 143 0.17 -24.05 9.39
C LEU A 143 -0.41 -24.52 10.74
N HIS A 144 -1.02 -23.61 11.51
CA HIS A 144 -1.55 -23.86 12.85
C HIS A 144 -3.01 -23.41 12.94
N LEU A 145 -3.75 -23.94 13.93
CA LEU A 145 -5.16 -23.65 14.17
C LEU A 145 -5.34 -22.25 14.79
N ALA A 146 -5.14 -21.21 14.00
CA ALA A 146 -5.39 -19.84 14.40
C ALA A 146 -6.89 -19.52 14.38
N VAL A 147 -7.39 -18.98 15.49
CA VAL A 147 -8.79 -18.54 15.68
C VAL A 147 -8.94 -17.05 15.36
N ALA A 148 -7.90 -16.26 15.62
CA ALA A 148 -7.88 -14.83 15.35
C ALA A 148 -6.49 -14.36 14.92
N THR A 149 -6.43 -13.18 14.29
CA THR A 149 -5.21 -12.54 13.82
C THR A 149 -5.17 -11.09 14.29
N GLN A 150 -3.96 -10.59 14.49
CA GLN A 150 -3.69 -9.18 14.71
C GLN A 150 -2.48 -8.79 13.86
N PHE A 151 -2.51 -7.60 13.27
CA PHE A 151 -1.38 -7.06 12.52
C PHE A 151 -0.89 -5.76 13.14
N ALA A 152 0.36 -5.42 12.85
CA ALA A 152 0.93 -4.13 13.15
C ALA A 152 1.72 -3.61 11.95
N LEU A 153 1.63 -2.31 11.75
CA LEU A 153 2.36 -1.58 10.73
C LEU A 153 3.47 -0.79 11.40
N GLY A 154 4.71 -1.14 11.08
CA GLY A 154 5.91 -0.43 11.53
C GLY A 154 6.51 0.38 10.39
N GLN A 155 7.26 1.41 10.76
CA GLN A 155 8.08 2.20 9.86
C GLN A 155 9.49 2.27 10.43
N THR A 156 10.47 1.90 9.63
CA THR A 156 11.89 2.04 9.95
C THR A 156 12.44 3.22 9.14
N GLY A 157 12.89 4.26 9.84
CA GLY A 157 13.71 5.34 9.31
C GLY A 157 15.21 5.02 9.44
N GLU A 158 16.06 5.99 9.13
CA GLU A 158 17.53 5.84 9.26
C GLU A 158 17.98 5.73 10.72
N GLU A 159 17.33 6.46 11.63
CA GLU A 159 17.73 6.53 13.05
C GLU A 159 16.76 5.82 14.00
N GLU A 160 15.48 5.67 13.64
CA GLU A 160 14.45 5.14 14.55
C GLU A 160 13.44 4.22 13.84
N SER A 161 12.98 3.20 14.56
CA SER A 161 11.85 2.36 14.16
C SER A 161 10.64 2.67 15.03
N THR A 162 9.55 3.08 14.41
CA THR A 162 8.31 3.47 15.09
C THR A 162 7.18 2.56 14.67
N VAL A 163 6.33 2.16 15.62
CA VAL A 163 5.07 1.47 15.32
C VAL A 163 4.02 2.51 14.97
N LEU A 164 3.49 2.47 13.76
CA LEU A 164 2.46 3.40 13.29
C LEU A 164 1.07 2.99 13.76
N LEU A 165 0.78 1.69 13.72
CA LEU A 165 -0.54 1.15 14.04
C LEU A 165 -0.41 -0.28 14.55
N ILE A 166 -1.21 -0.61 15.56
CA ILE A 166 -1.52 -1.99 15.94
C ILE A 166 -3.01 -2.18 15.75
N SER A 167 -3.41 -3.19 14.99
CA SER A 167 -4.81 -3.49 14.72
C SER A 167 -5.53 -4.00 15.97
N ALA A 168 -6.86 -3.98 15.95
CA ALA A 168 -7.64 -4.82 16.86
C ALA A 168 -7.41 -6.31 16.53
N VAL A 169 -7.81 -7.19 17.44
CA VAL A 169 -7.78 -8.65 17.20
C VAL A 169 -9.02 -9.03 16.40
N HIS A 170 -8.82 -9.66 15.26
CA HIS A 170 -9.88 -10.02 14.32
C HIS A 170 -10.02 -11.53 14.21
N ARG A 171 -11.24 -12.05 14.33
CA ARG A 171 -11.50 -13.49 14.14
C ARG A 171 -11.26 -13.88 12.69
N LEU A 172 -10.59 -15.01 12.52
CA LEU A 172 -10.40 -15.61 11.21
C LEU A 172 -11.64 -16.46 10.90
N SER A 173 -12.18 -16.31 9.69
CA SER A 173 -13.19 -17.25 9.20
C SER A 173 -12.57 -18.66 9.11
N PRO A 174 -13.31 -19.72 9.49
CA PRO A 174 -12.85 -21.11 9.43
C PRO A 174 -12.30 -21.48 8.05
N ALA A 175 -11.28 -22.34 8.00
CA ALA A 175 -10.63 -22.73 6.75
C ALA A 175 -11.59 -23.33 5.69
N GLU A 176 -12.73 -23.87 6.12
CA GLU A 176 -13.75 -24.49 5.26
C GLU A 176 -14.46 -23.49 4.32
N GLU A 177 -14.53 -22.20 4.66
CA GLU A 177 -15.17 -21.16 3.83
C GLU A 177 -14.26 -20.59 2.73
N ARG A 178 -12.95 -20.86 2.76
CA ARG A 178 -11.98 -20.21 1.85
C ARG A 178 -11.66 -21.02 0.59
N ALA A 179 -12.20 -22.22 0.47
CA ALA A 179 -12.00 -23.14 -0.65
C ALA A 179 -13.22 -23.23 -1.59
N GLN A 180 -14.24 -22.41 -1.37
CA GLN A 180 -15.41 -22.24 -2.24
C GLN A 180 -15.32 -20.90 -2.98
#